data_AF-A0A1R3G5F7-F1
#
_entry.id   AF-A0A1R3G5F7-F1
#
_cell.length_a   1.000
_cell.length_b   1.000
_cell.length_c   1.000
_cell.angle_alpha   90.00
_cell.angle_beta   90.00
_cell.angle_gamma   90.00
#
_symmetry.space_group_name_H-M   'P 1'
#
loop_
_entity.id
_entity.type
_entity.pdbx_description
1 polymer ?
#
loop_
_entity_poly.entity_id
_entity_poly.type
_entity_poly.pdbx_seq_one_letter_code
_entity_poly.pdbx_strand_id
1 'polypeptide(L)'
;MDIVKEIAGMKAEILDRLSNWGRYAELDPSSSNYNEEEETNKCEAMTKELAMSRARESNLDYETTLLQVKLEVGIELANILSRNLHPVFTTTSAVMIEEDGQVCAICLENMEKGKEARAMENCRHKFHLHCIFEWVNKKANCPLCRGVMETQSHARND
;
A
#
# COMPACT_ATOMS: atom_id res chain seq x y z
N MET A 1 -1.71 -20.91 1.72
CA MET A 1 -2.01 -19.48 1.96
C MET A 1 -0.89 -18.95 2.84
N ASP A 2 -0.36 -17.77 2.55
CA ASP A 2 0.78 -17.23 3.30
C ASP A 2 0.25 -16.50 4.55
N ILE A 3 0.37 -17.13 5.72
CA ILE A 3 -0.17 -16.62 7.00
C ILE A 3 0.41 -15.22 7.32
N VAL A 4 1.65 -14.94 6.91
CA VAL A 4 2.27 -13.62 7.10
C VAL A 4 1.48 -12.54 6.36
N LYS A 5 1.07 -12.81 5.12
CA LYS A 5 0.26 -11.89 4.30
C LYS A 5 -1.14 -11.69 4.87
N GLU A 6 -1.74 -12.74 5.40
CA GLU A 6 -3.05 -12.66 6.05
C GLU A 6 -3.01 -11.76 7.29
N ILE A 7 -2.05 -11.97 8.19
CA ILE A 7 -1.86 -11.12 9.37
C ILE A 7 -1.57 -9.67 8.96
N ALA A 8 -0.70 -9.46 7.96
CA ALA A 8 -0.37 -8.12 7.47
C ALA A 8 -1.59 -7.41 6.86
N GLY A 9 -2.44 -8.14 6.12
CA GLY A 9 -3.70 -7.62 5.57
C GLY A 9 -4.68 -7.19 6.65
N MET A 10 -4.88 -8.01 7.69
CA MET A 10 -5.74 -7.65 8.82
C MET A 10 -5.23 -6.40 9.55
N LYS A 11 -3.91 -6.33 9.81
CA LYS A 11 -3.29 -5.13 10.40
C LYS A 11 -3.46 -3.88 9.55
N ALA A 12 -3.39 -4.01 8.23
CA ALA A 12 -3.63 -2.90 7.32
C ALA A 12 -5.06 -2.38 7.40
N GLU A 13 -6.07 -3.26 7.51
CA GLU A 13 -7.47 -2.85 7.68
C GLU A 13 -7.70 -2.13 9.02
N ILE A 14 -7.15 -2.67 10.12
CA ILE A 14 -7.21 -2.02 11.44
C ILE A 14 -6.63 -0.60 11.37
N LEU A 15 -5.45 -0.45 10.74
CA LEU A 15 -4.79 0.84 10.58
C LEU A 15 -5.59 1.80 9.67
N ASP A 16 -6.21 1.30 8.61
CA ASP A 16 -7.06 2.13 7.73
C ASP A 16 -8.27 2.68 8.50
N ARG A 17 -8.95 1.83 9.28
CA ARG A 17 -10.09 2.23 10.11
C ARG A 17 -9.71 3.28 11.15
N LEU A 18 -8.60 3.06 11.85
CA LEU A 18 -8.06 3.99 12.85
C LEU A 18 -7.67 5.34 12.24
N SER A 19 -7.04 5.31 11.06
CA SER A 19 -6.57 6.52 10.38
C SER A 19 -7.71 7.29 9.70
N ASN A 20 -8.80 6.60 9.35
CA ASN A 20 -9.96 7.15 8.63
C ASN A 20 -11.23 7.17 9.50
N TRP A 21 -11.11 7.38 10.82
CA TRP A 21 -12.23 7.30 11.77
C TRP A 21 -13.50 8.04 11.31
N GLY A 22 -13.38 9.24 10.73
CA GLY A 22 -14.53 10.01 10.23
C GLY A 22 -15.38 9.28 9.19
N ARG A 23 -14.77 8.42 8.35
CA ARG A 23 -15.47 7.60 7.35
C ARG A 23 -16.23 6.44 8.00
N TYR A 24 -15.68 5.88 9.07
CA TYR A 24 -16.23 4.70 9.74
C TYR A 24 -17.20 5.07 10.88
N ALA A 25 -17.12 6.28 11.42
CA ALA A 25 -18.00 6.80 12.45
C ALA A 25 -19.42 7.15 11.95
N GLU A 26 -19.59 7.36 10.64
CA GLU A 26 -20.90 7.58 10.01
C GLU A 26 -21.69 6.28 9.79
N LEU A 27 -21.05 5.12 9.96
CA LEU A 27 -21.72 3.83 9.93
C LEU A 27 -22.46 3.64 11.26
N ASP A 28 -23.74 3.25 11.19
CA ASP A 28 -24.55 2.95 12.37
C ASP A 28 -23.80 1.97 13.30
N PRO A 29 -23.52 2.35 14.56
CA PRO A 29 -22.81 1.50 15.53
C PRO A 29 -23.48 0.14 15.76
N SER A 30 -24.76 0.01 15.42
CA SER A 30 -25.49 -1.27 15.47
C SER A 30 -25.28 -2.17 14.23
N SER A 31 -24.67 -1.64 13.17
CA SER A 31 -24.46 -2.33 11.88
C SER A 31 -23.03 -2.85 11.69
N SER A 32 -22.02 -2.24 12.31
CA SER A 32 -20.65 -2.78 12.29
C SER A 32 -20.38 -3.64 13.53
N ASN A 33 -20.39 -4.96 13.38
CA ASN A 33 -19.95 -5.91 14.41
C ASN A 33 -18.41 -5.91 14.61
N TYR A 34 -17.78 -4.75 14.39
CA TYR A 34 -16.33 -4.58 14.39
C TYR A 34 -15.88 -4.15 15.78
N ASN A 35 -15.06 -4.98 16.40
CA ASN A 35 -14.40 -4.68 17.66
C ASN A 35 -12.88 -4.60 17.41
N GLU A 36 -12.34 -3.39 17.47
CA GLU A 36 -10.93 -3.13 17.21
C GLU A 36 -9.99 -3.92 18.13
N GLU A 37 -10.34 -4.03 19.41
CA GLU A 37 -9.57 -4.77 20.39
C GLU A 37 -9.58 -6.28 20.05
N GLU A 38 -10.73 -6.80 19.62
CA GLU A 38 -10.87 -8.20 19.21
C GLU A 38 -10.05 -8.52 17.95
N GLU A 39 -10.11 -7.67 16.92
CA GLU A 39 -9.34 -7.87 15.69
C GLU A 39 -7.83 -7.71 15.93
N THR A 40 -7.42 -6.80 16.81
CA THR A 40 -6.02 -6.66 17.24
C THR A 40 -5.55 -7.91 17.97
N ASN A 41 -6.33 -8.40 18.94
CA ASN A 41 -6.03 -9.62 19.68
C ASN A 41 -5.93 -10.84 18.78
N LYS A 42 -6.79 -10.93 17.76
CA LYS A 42 -6.76 -11.99 16.75
C LYS A 42 -5.47 -11.95 15.91
N CYS A 43 -5.06 -10.77 15.43
CA CYS A 43 -3.78 -10.60 14.73
C CYS A 43 -2.59 -11.05 15.60
N GLU A 44 -2.61 -10.71 16.89
CA GLU A 44 -1.58 -11.15 17.83
C GLU A 44 -1.59 -12.66 18.06
N ALA A 45 -2.77 -13.27 18.21
CA ALA A 45 -2.91 -14.70 18.40
C ALA A 45 -2.35 -15.48 17.21
N MET A 46 -2.73 -15.10 15.99
CA MET A 46 -2.21 -15.70 14.75
C MET A 46 -0.68 -15.56 14.64
N THR A 47 -0.14 -14.40 15.02
CA THR A 47 1.32 -14.16 15.04
C THR A 47 2.02 -15.12 16.01
N LYS A 48 1.46 -15.30 17.22
CA LYS A 48 2.00 -16.19 18.26
C LYS A 48 1.90 -17.66 17.83
N GLU A 49 0.78 -18.07 17.25
CA GLU A 49 0.58 -19.45 16.75
C GLU A 49 1.56 -19.79 15.62
N LEU A 50 1.76 -18.89 14.66
CA LEU A 50 2.75 -19.09 13.59
C LEU A 50 4.17 -19.19 14.16
N ALA A 51 4.51 -18.35 15.15
CA ALA A 51 5.79 -18.42 15.83
C ALA A 51 5.97 -19.74 16.59
N MET A 52 4.94 -20.25 17.26
CA MET A 52 4.98 -21.56 17.92
C MET A 52 5.16 -22.71 16.92
N SER A 53 4.47 -22.69 15.78
CA SER A 53 4.64 -23.71 14.74
C SER A 53 6.07 -23.74 14.22
N ARG A 54 6.63 -22.58 13.87
CA ARG A 54 8.00 -22.46 13.35
C ARG A 54 9.07 -22.77 14.40
N ALA A 55 8.83 -22.46 15.67
CA ALA A 55 9.73 -22.80 16.77
C ALA A 55 9.75 -24.31 17.05
N ARG A 56 8.67 -25.05 16.71
CA ARG A 56 8.66 -26.53 16.75
C ARG A 56 9.44 -27.16 15.61
N GLU A 57 9.48 -26.49 14.46
CA GLU A 57 10.15 -26.95 13.24
C GLU A 57 11.64 -26.54 13.17
N SER A 58 12.03 -25.51 13.92
CA SER A 58 13.40 -25.01 14.02
C SER A 58 14.00 -25.28 15.40
N ASN A 59 15.33 -25.29 15.52
CA ASN A 59 16.02 -25.38 16.81
C ASN A 59 16.13 -24.00 17.51
N LEU A 60 15.32 -23.02 17.12
CA LEU A 60 15.32 -21.69 17.72
C LEU A 60 14.33 -21.63 18.88
N ASP A 61 14.62 -20.79 19.87
CA ASP A 61 13.66 -20.53 20.94
C ASP A 61 12.44 -19.74 20.41
N TYR A 62 11.34 -19.84 21.16
CA TYR A 62 10.08 -19.20 20.79
C TYR A 62 10.19 -17.68 20.70
N GLU A 63 10.98 -17.04 21.56
CA GLU A 63 11.09 -15.58 21.59
C GLU A 63 11.79 -15.06 20.33
N THR A 64 12.91 -15.70 19.95
CA THR A 64 13.60 -15.43 18.69
C THR A 64 12.66 -15.63 17.49
N THR A 65 11.92 -16.74 17.46
CA THR A 65 11.00 -17.05 16.36
C THR A 65 9.84 -16.04 16.30
N LEU A 66 9.33 -15.61 17.45
CA LEU A 66 8.27 -14.60 17.54
C LEU A 66 8.74 -13.25 16.98
N LEU A 67 9.96 -12.83 17.30
CA LEU A 67 10.53 -11.60 16.74
C LEU A 67 10.72 -11.71 15.22
N GLN A 68 11.17 -12.86 14.73
CA GLN A 68 11.31 -13.10 13.29
C GLN A 68 9.95 -13.00 12.58
N VAL A 69 8.93 -13.69 13.09
CA VAL A 69 7.57 -13.62 12.51
C VAL A 69 7.01 -12.21 12.56
N LYS A 70 7.17 -11.48 13.68
CA LYS A 70 6.75 -10.08 13.80
C LYS A 70 7.43 -9.19 12.76
N LEU A 71 8.73 -9.41 12.51
CA LEU A 71 9.48 -8.67 11.49
C LEU A 71 8.97 -8.98 10.09
N GLU A 72 8.76 -10.25 9.74
CA GLU A 72 8.21 -10.66 8.45
C GLU A 72 6.83 -10.03 8.20
N VAL A 73 5.93 -10.08 9.20
CA VAL A 73 4.62 -9.41 9.14
C VAL A 73 4.77 -7.90 8.97
N GLY A 74 5.72 -7.27 9.66
CA GLY A 74 5.99 -5.84 9.56
C GLY A 74 6.47 -5.42 8.16
N ILE A 75 7.33 -6.21 7.53
CA ILE A 75 7.78 -5.99 6.15
C ILE A 75 6.60 -6.08 5.18
N GLU A 76 5.76 -7.10 5.32
CA GLU A 76 4.62 -7.25 4.41
C GLU A 76 3.56 -6.18 4.63
N LEU A 77 3.33 -5.77 5.89
CA LEU A 77 2.50 -4.63 6.21
C LEU A 77 3.03 -3.35 5.56
N ALA A 78 4.34 -3.10 5.62
CA ALA A 78 4.95 -1.97 4.94
C ALA A 78 4.76 -2.04 3.42
N ASN A 79 4.84 -3.22 2.81
CA ASN A 79 4.54 -3.40 1.38
C ASN A 79 3.09 -3.04 1.04
N ILE A 80 2.12 -3.48 1.86
CA ILE A 80 0.70 -3.16 1.68
C ILE A 80 0.49 -1.65 1.79
N LEU A 81 1.01 -1.03 2.85
CA LEU A 81 0.81 0.39 3.13
C LEU A 81 1.58 1.31 2.16
N SER A 82 2.74 0.87 1.65
CA SER A 82 3.54 1.65 0.71
C SER A 82 2.76 2.06 -0.54
N ARG A 83 1.82 1.21 -0.98
CA ARG A 83 0.95 1.49 -2.12
C ARG A 83 -0.03 2.63 -1.86
N ASN A 84 -0.44 2.81 -0.61
CA ASN A 84 -1.42 3.81 -0.17
C ASN A 84 -0.78 5.07 0.42
N LEU A 85 0.54 5.10 0.58
CA LEU A 85 1.25 6.18 1.27
C LEU A 85 1.19 7.51 0.51
N HIS A 86 1.06 7.47 -0.82
CA HIS A 86 1.09 8.66 -1.64
C HIS A 86 0.24 8.50 -2.90
N PRO A 87 -0.50 9.53 -3.35
CA PRO A 87 -1.35 9.46 -4.54
C PRO A 87 -0.63 8.95 -5.78
N VAL A 88 0.67 9.24 -5.91
CA VAL A 88 1.46 8.74 -7.03
C VAL A 88 1.48 7.20 -7.08
N PHE A 89 1.48 6.51 -5.94
CA PHE A 89 1.56 5.06 -5.91
C PHE A 89 0.20 4.39 -6.06
N THR A 90 -0.90 5.11 -5.78
CA THR A 90 -2.27 4.65 -5.99
C THR A 90 -2.86 4.98 -7.36
N THR A 91 -2.31 5.96 -8.08
CA THR A 91 -2.90 6.48 -9.34
C THR A 91 -1.95 6.37 -10.54
N THR A 92 -0.78 5.79 -10.33
CA THR A 92 0.19 5.49 -11.39
C THR A 92 0.73 4.08 -11.22
N SER A 93 1.21 3.47 -12.30
CA SER A 93 1.89 2.17 -12.27
C SER A 93 3.38 2.32 -12.59
N ALA A 94 4.23 1.47 -12.00
CA ALA A 94 5.63 1.37 -12.38
C ALA A 94 5.75 0.80 -13.80
N VAL A 95 6.55 1.44 -14.66
CA VAL A 95 6.80 0.99 -16.03
C VAL A 95 8.28 1.12 -16.35
N MET A 96 8.80 0.23 -17.19
CA MET A 96 10.14 0.36 -17.76
C MET A 96 10.06 1.16 -19.07
N ILE A 97 11.06 2.01 -19.31
CA ILE A 97 11.19 2.71 -20.58
C ILE A 97 11.83 1.75 -21.60
N GLU A 98 11.09 1.41 -22.65
CA GLU A 98 11.51 0.43 -23.65
C GLU A 98 12.40 1.02 -24.76
N GLU A 99 12.26 2.32 -25.00
CA GLU A 99 12.87 3.04 -26.13
C GLU A 99 13.42 4.38 -25.67
N ASP A 100 14.54 4.78 -26.26
CA ASP A 100 15.11 6.11 -26.05
C ASP A 100 14.25 7.20 -26.72
N GLY A 101 14.40 8.44 -26.25
CA GLY A 101 13.70 9.59 -26.82
C GLY A 101 12.34 9.91 -26.21
N GLN A 102 11.91 9.16 -25.18
CA GLN A 102 10.78 9.59 -24.36
C GLN A 102 11.22 10.76 -23.46
N VAL A 103 10.48 11.86 -23.43
CA VAL A 103 10.81 13.07 -22.65
C VAL A 103 9.83 13.22 -21.50
N CYS A 104 10.34 13.47 -20.28
CA CYS A 104 9.52 13.78 -19.14
C CYS A 104 8.97 15.21 -19.28
N ALA A 105 7.65 15.38 -19.40
CA ALA A 105 7.06 16.70 -19.61
C ALA A 105 7.09 17.64 -18.38
N ILE A 106 7.63 17.18 -17.24
CA ILE A 106 7.79 17.98 -16.03
C ILE A 106 9.17 18.63 -15.99
N CYS A 107 10.26 17.85 -16.12
CA CYS A 107 11.63 18.39 -16.11
C CYS A 107 12.18 18.70 -17.51
N LEU A 108 11.49 18.27 -18.57
CA LEU A 108 11.91 18.40 -19.97
C LEU A 108 13.20 17.64 -20.33
N GLU A 109 13.60 16.68 -19.50
CA GLU A 109 14.75 15.81 -19.73
C GLU A 109 14.32 14.45 -20.31
N ASN A 110 15.25 13.78 -21.00
CA ASN A 110 15.03 12.44 -21.54
C ASN A 110 14.87 11.41 -20.41
N MET A 111 13.91 10.51 -20.58
CA MET A 111 13.79 9.29 -19.80
C MET A 111 14.64 8.21 -20.48
N GLU A 112 15.58 7.63 -19.75
CA GLU A 112 16.53 6.65 -20.26
C GLU A 112 15.89 5.28 -20.45
N LYS A 113 16.20 4.60 -21.57
CA LYS A 113 15.82 3.21 -21.79
C LYS A 113 16.35 2.30 -20.67
N GLY A 114 15.51 1.39 -20.22
CA GLY A 114 15.82 0.46 -19.13
C GLY A 114 15.79 1.09 -17.73
N LYS A 115 15.35 2.35 -17.59
CA LYS A 115 15.03 2.94 -16.29
C LYS A 115 13.54 2.85 -16.00
N GLU A 116 13.23 2.81 -14.70
CA GLU A 116 11.86 2.86 -14.22
C GLU A 116 11.30 4.29 -14.32
N ALA A 117 10.06 4.38 -14.79
CA ALA A 117 9.24 5.57 -14.78
C ALA A 117 7.85 5.24 -14.20
N ARG A 118 7.02 6.26 -14.04
CA ARG A 118 5.61 6.10 -13.61
C ARG A 118 4.67 6.47 -14.74
N ALA A 119 3.72 5.59 -15.03
CA ALA A 119 2.65 5.83 -16.00
C ALA A 119 1.33 6.09 -15.27
N MET A 120 0.66 7.19 -15.62
CA MET A 120 -0.71 7.47 -15.14
C MET A 120 -1.67 6.34 -15.51
N GLU A 121 -2.51 5.87 -14.59
CA GLU A 121 -3.43 4.75 -14.91
C GLU A 121 -4.50 5.14 -15.93
N ASN A 122 -5.04 6.35 -15.84
CA ASN A 122 -6.14 6.83 -16.68
C ASN A 122 -5.74 7.21 -18.11
N CYS A 123 -4.53 7.74 -18.31
CA CYS A 123 -4.09 8.29 -19.59
C CYS A 123 -2.75 7.73 -20.09
N ARG A 124 -2.06 6.91 -19.28
CA ARG A 124 -0.79 6.24 -19.61
C ARG A 124 0.38 7.16 -19.92
N HIS A 125 0.25 8.46 -19.66
CA HIS A 125 1.36 9.41 -19.75
C HIS A 125 2.45 9.07 -18.73
N LYS A 126 3.70 9.14 -19.17
CA LYS A 126 4.88 8.70 -18.43
C LYS A 126 5.71 9.88 -17.93
N PHE A 127 6.25 9.74 -16.72
CA PHE A 127 7.10 10.74 -16.06
C PHE A 127 8.15 10.03 -15.19
N HIS A 128 9.27 10.70 -14.90
CA HIS A 128 10.17 10.25 -13.84
C HIS A 128 9.43 10.16 -12.50
N LEU A 129 9.72 9.14 -11.70
CA LEU A 129 9.11 8.94 -10.38
C LEU A 129 9.19 10.21 -9.52
N HIS A 130 10.38 10.78 -9.36
CA HIS A 130 10.57 11.98 -8.55
C HIS A 130 9.78 13.18 -9.08
N CYS A 131 9.75 13.39 -10.40
CA CYS A 131 9.03 14.50 -11.01
C CYS A 131 7.52 14.41 -10.77
N ILE A 132 6.90 13.25 -11.02
CA ILE A 132 5.46 13.09 -10.80
C ILE A 132 5.14 13.07 -9.30
N PHE A 133 6.03 12.55 -8.45
CA PHE A 133 5.89 12.57 -7.00
C PHE A 133 5.75 14.01 -6.48
N GLU A 134 6.63 14.92 -6.89
CA GLU A 134 6.53 16.33 -6.49
C GLU A 134 5.31 17.04 -7.06
N TRP A 135 4.91 16.69 -8.29
CA TRP A 135 3.76 17.30 -8.93
C TRP A 135 2.46 16.99 -8.21
N VAL A 136 2.23 15.72 -7.85
CA VAL A 136 0.96 15.32 -7.20
C VAL A 136 0.78 15.90 -5.80
N ASN A 137 1.88 16.24 -5.12
CA ASN A 137 1.82 16.99 -3.86
C ASN A 137 1.23 18.40 -4.03
N LYS A 138 1.24 18.95 -5.25
CA LYS A 138 0.71 20.28 -5.57
C LYS A 138 -0.60 20.22 -6.34
N LYS A 139 -0.74 19.26 -7.26
CA LYS A 139 -1.90 19.12 -8.16
C LYS A 139 -2.20 17.64 -8.45
N ALA A 140 -3.39 17.18 -8.06
CA ALA A 140 -3.88 15.83 -8.34
C ALA A 140 -4.41 15.66 -9.78
N ASN A 141 -3.60 16.03 -10.79
CA ASN A 141 -3.94 15.86 -12.20
C ASN A 141 -2.73 15.53 -13.07
N CYS A 142 -2.97 14.95 -14.24
CA CYS A 142 -1.92 14.67 -15.21
C CYS A 142 -1.32 15.99 -15.75
N PRO A 143 0.02 16.17 -15.71
CA PRO A 143 0.68 17.36 -16.27
C PRO A 143 0.42 17.58 -17.76
N LEU A 144 0.16 16.52 -18.53
CA LEU A 144 -0.01 16.57 -19.98
C LEU A 144 -1.46 16.81 -20.40
N CYS A 145 -2.40 15.97 -19.95
CA CYS A 145 -3.80 16.06 -20.38
C CYS A 145 -4.73 16.73 -19.37
N ARG A 146 -4.24 17.07 -18.17
CA ARG A 146 -5.02 17.64 -17.06
C ARG A 146 -6.15 16.76 -16.53
N GLY A 147 -6.22 15.50 -16.96
CA GLY A 147 -7.14 14.50 -16.40
C GLY A 147 -6.88 14.34 -14.90
N VAL A 148 -7.95 14.39 -14.10
CA VAL A 148 -7.89 14.25 -12.64
C VAL A 148 -7.44 12.84 -12.28
N MET A 149 -6.63 12.74 -11.22
CA MET A 149 -6.25 11.44 -10.66
C MET A 149 -7.42 10.92 -9.84
N GLU A 150 -8.07 9.87 -10.32
CA GLU A 150 -9.06 9.15 -9.54
C GLU A 150 -8.29 8.25 -8.57
N THR A 151 -8.08 8.74 -7.35
CA THR A 151 -7.78 7.82 -6.24
C THR A 151 -8.99 6.91 -6.11
N GLN A 152 -8.81 5.59 -6.04
CA GLN A 152 -9.89 4.67 -5.69
C GLN A 152 -10.39 4.99 -4.26
N SER A 153 -11.20 6.04 -4.12
CA SER A 153 -12.24 6.03 -3.11
C SER A 153 -13.10 4.83 -3.49
N HIS A 154 -13.13 3.82 -2.63
CA HIS A 154 -14.14 2.78 -2.76
C HIS A 154 -15.48 3.52 -2.70
N ALA A 155 -16.04 3.75 -3.88
CA ALA A 155 -17.25 4.50 -4.09
C ALA A 155 -18.38 3.76 -3.39
N ARG A 156 -19.26 4.58 -2.82
CA ARG A 156 -20.57 4.22 -2.29
C ARG A 156 -21.26 3.28 -3.27
N ASN A 157 -21.64 2.09 -2.79
CA ASN A 157 -22.72 1.37 -3.44
C ASN A 157 -24.00 2.06 -2.99
N ASP A 158 -24.61 2.80 -3.93
CA ASP A 158 -26.03 3.16 -3.88
C ASP A 158 -26.92 1.90 -3.91
#